data_AF-A0A3D2RWZ6-F1
#
_entry.id   AF-A0A3D2RWZ6-F1
#
_cell.length_a   1.000
_cell.length_b   1.000
_cell.length_c   1.000
_cell.angle_alpha   90.00
_cell.angle_beta   90.00
_cell.angle_gamma   90.00
#
_symmetry.space_group_name_H-M   'P 1'
#
loop_
_entity.id
_entity.type
_entity.pdbx_description
1 polymer ?
#
loop_
_entity_poly.entity_id
_entity_poly.type
_entity_poly.pdbx_seq_one_letter_code
_entity_poly.pdbx_strand_id
1 'polypeptide(L)'
;MSRDSDLKQALQDEYAKGHFDHAKPTNITAFKEATLPDYVWKFVTLEEVMTGCGLFPFELSRRKKDELWDVERSDLNSGVAMRDLPYFDMRITRIREVLKEQGIMTADDLKSEVEKLQKEFKDQGKEPQGLELEALGMINFITVTSGILGREPFAGHYQQVKARTPISGAKIVAKAWVDPDFKALLKISPKEAIYGWDPHVSPEIVDIIDPNGLEVPENTKEVRNVVVCTVCSCYPREVLGEPPLWYVSETYKSRIINEPRAILADWGLKLDDNTEIRVYDIDADIHYMVLPIRPEGTDGWSEEELAKLVTRDSLLGVSDPLTPAELKAQQ
;
A
#
# COMPACT_ATOMS: atom_id res chain seq x y z
N MET A 1 31.80 -1.99 3.56
CA MET A 1 30.99 -1.07 2.74
C MET A 1 30.34 -1.80 1.56
N SER A 2 29.59 -2.90 1.79
CA SER A 2 28.79 -3.54 0.73
C SER A 2 27.74 -4.49 1.32
N ARG A 3 26.69 -3.94 1.92
CA ARG A 3 25.43 -4.68 2.17
C ARG A 3 24.24 -3.84 1.69
N ASP A 4 24.32 -2.52 1.84
CA ASP A 4 23.37 -1.58 1.23
C ASP A 4 23.47 -1.50 -0.30
N SER A 5 24.66 -1.65 -0.89
CA SER A 5 24.82 -1.66 -2.36
C SER A 5 24.17 -2.88 -3.00
N ASP A 6 24.25 -4.03 -2.32
CA ASP A 6 23.87 -5.32 -2.86
C ASP A 6 22.36 -5.51 -2.72
N LEU A 7 21.76 -5.01 -1.63
CA LEU A 7 20.31 -4.92 -1.48
C LEU A 7 19.71 -3.91 -2.47
N LYS A 8 20.37 -2.76 -2.67
CA LYS A 8 19.92 -1.75 -3.64
C LYS A 8 20.02 -2.26 -5.07
N GLN A 9 21.07 -3.02 -5.41
CA GLN A 9 21.23 -3.66 -6.71
C GLN A 9 20.22 -4.80 -6.91
N ALA A 10 20.00 -5.65 -5.90
CA ALA A 10 19.00 -6.73 -5.97
C ALA A 10 17.58 -6.18 -6.13
N LEU A 11 17.26 -5.09 -5.41
CA LEU A 11 16.04 -4.35 -5.64
C LEU A 11 16.01 -3.82 -7.07
N GLN A 12 17.06 -3.12 -7.54
CA GLN A 12 17.15 -2.60 -8.91
C GLN A 12 17.04 -3.68 -9.99
N ASP A 13 17.48 -4.91 -9.72
CA ASP A 13 17.39 -6.05 -10.61
C ASP A 13 15.97 -6.65 -10.62
N GLU A 14 15.25 -6.65 -9.49
CA GLU A 14 13.82 -6.95 -9.43
C GLU A 14 12.97 -5.85 -10.12
N TYR A 15 13.37 -4.59 -9.95
CA TYR A 15 12.84 -3.43 -10.67
C TYR A 15 13.05 -3.55 -12.19
N ALA A 16 14.23 -3.98 -12.63
CA ALA A 16 14.58 -4.15 -14.04
C ALA A 16 13.81 -5.29 -14.73
N LYS A 17 13.28 -6.24 -13.95
CA LYS A 17 12.38 -7.28 -14.44
C LYS A 17 10.92 -6.81 -14.53
N GLY A 18 10.59 -5.61 -14.04
CA GLY A 18 9.22 -5.09 -14.01
C GLY A 18 8.38 -5.65 -12.85
N HIS A 19 9.03 -6.29 -11.86
CA HIS A 19 8.37 -6.97 -10.77
C HIS A 19 8.53 -6.17 -9.48
N PHE A 20 7.47 -5.45 -9.10
CA PHE A 20 7.17 -5.12 -7.70
C PHE A 20 6.72 -6.38 -6.91
N ASP A 21 7.01 -7.56 -7.45
CA ASP A 21 6.24 -8.79 -7.34
C ASP A 21 6.89 -9.70 -6.31
N HIS A 22 6.78 -9.31 -5.05
CA HIS A 22 6.79 -10.35 -4.05
C HIS A 22 5.45 -11.07 -4.16
N ALA A 23 5.42 -12.18 -4.91
CA ALA A 23 4.29 -13.10 -4.96
C ALA A 23 3.96 -13.73 -3.58
N LYS A 24 4.79 -13.46 -2.57
CA LYS A 24 4.72 -13.96 -1.21
C LYS A 24 5.19 -12.89 -0.20
N PRO A 25 4.79 -12.96 1.07
CA PRO A 25 5.35 -12.16 2.16
C PRO A 25 6.88 -12.25 2.23
N THR A 26 7.55 -11.15 2.57
CA THR A 26 9.01 -11.08 2.75
C THR A 26 9.41 -11.08 4.22
N ASN A 27 8.48 -10.75 5.11
CA ASN A 27 8.66 -10.61 6.55
C ASN A 27 9.91 -9.80 6.92
N ILE A 28 10.08 -8.62 6.34
CA ILE A 28 11.13 -7.67 6.72
C ILE A 28 10.60 -6.67 7.74
N THR A 29 11.48 -6.15 8.60
CA THR A 29 11.12 -5.09 9.55
C THR A 29 10.46 -3.91 8.83
N ALA A 30 9.40 -3.35 9.42
CA ALA A 30 8.70 -2.18 8.89
C ALA A 30 9.64 -1.00 8.58
N PHE A 31 10.77 -0.90 9.28
CA PHE A 31 11.78 0.14 9.11
C PHE A 31 12.71 -0.07 7.91
N LYS A 32 12.64 -1.24 7.26
CA LYS A 32 13.42 -1.58 6.05
C LYS A 32 12.52 -1.90 4.86
N GLU A 33 11.21 -1.75 4.99
CA GLU A 33 10.27 -2.00 3.90
C GLU A 33 10.63 -1.12 2.69
N ALA A 34 10.70 -1.73 1.52
CA ALA A 34 11.02 -1.02 0.30
C ALA A 34 9.94 0.02 -0.01
N THR A 35 10.36 1.20 -0.47
CA THR A 35 9.43 2.26 -0.89
C THR A 35 9.15 2.16 -2.37
N LEU A 36 7.94 2.51 -2.79
CA LEU A 36 7.55 2.59 -4.20
C LEU A 36 8.35 3.67 -4.95
N PRO A 37 8.46 3.60 -6.28
CA PRO A 37 9.07 4.65 -7.09
C PRO A 37 8.38 5.98 -6.88
N ASP A 38 9.14 7.05 -7.10
CA ASP A 38 8.68 8.42 -6.93
C ASP A 38 7.43 8.74 -7.78
N TYR A 39 7.38 8.27 -9.04
CA TYR A 39 6.22 8.50 -9.92
C TYR A 39 4.95 7.79 -9.43
N VAL A 40 5.09 6.62 -8.78
CA VAL A 40 3.96 5.88 -8.23
C VAL A 40 3.37 6.64 -7.05
N TRP A 41 4.21 7.12 -6.12
CA TRP A 41 3.74 7.96 -5.01
C TRP A 41 3.07 9.24 -5.50
N LYS A 42 3.62 9.89 -6.52
CA LYS A 42 2.97 11.05 -7.15
C LYS A 42 1.64 10.67 -7.79
N PHE A 43 1.54 9.51 -8.43
CA PHE A 43 0.30 9.04 -9.02
C PHE A 43 -0.76 8.72 -7.96
N VAL A 44 -0.39 8.06 -6.86
CA VAL A 44 -1.30 7.84 -5.71
C VAL A 44 -1.78 9.18 -5.15
N THR A 45 -0.88 10.16 -5.02
CA THR A 45 -1.22 11.53 -4.61
C THR A 45 -2.24 12.16 -5.57
N LEU A 46 -2.07 11.98 -6.88
CA LEU A 46 -3.02 12.47 -7.87
C LEU A 46 -4.41 11.85 -7.65
N GLU A 47 -4.50 10.53 -7.50
CA GLU A 47 -5.77 9.84 -7.22
C GLU A 47 -6.44 10.38 -5.95
N GLU A 48 -5.69 10.54 -4.86
CA GLU A 48 -6.23 11.04 -3.59
C GLU A 48 -6.71 12.50 -3.69
N VAL A 49 -5.91 13.39 -4.27
CA VAL A 49 -6.30 14.80 -4.36
C VAL A 49 -7.50 14.97 -5.29
N MET A 50 -7.53 14.29 -6.44
CA MET A 50 -8.66 14.40 -7.39
C MET A 50 -9.97 13.90 -6.77
N THR A 51 -9.92 12.81 -6.01
CA THR A 51 -11.12 12.28 -5.36
C THR A 51 -11.51 13.10 -4.14
N GLY A 52 -10.55 13.52 -3.32
CA GLY A 52 -10.76 14.36 -2.15
C GLY A 52 -11.30 15.76 -2.47
N CYS A 53 -10.90 16.36 -3.60
CA CYS A 53 -11.47 17.65 -4.04
C CYS A 53 -12.78 17.51 -4.83
N GLY A 54 -13.28 16.28 -5.03
CA GLY A 54 -14.53 16.02 -5.73
C GLY A 54 -14.46 16.19 -7.24
N LEU A 55 -13.27 16.13 -7.85
CA LEU A 55 -13.12 16.18 -9.32
C LEU A 55 -13.86 15.02 -9.98
N PHE A 56 -13.81 13.84 -9.36
CA PHE A 56 -14.73 12.72 -9.61
C PHE A 56 -14.78 11.81 -8.38
N PRO A 57 -15.88 11.07 -8.16
CA PRO A 57 -15.99 10.12 -7.05
C PRO A 57 -15.10 8.88 -7.29
N PHE A 58 -14.49 8.33 -6.23
CA PHE A 58 -13.58 7.18 -6.35
C PHE A 58 -14.25 5.96 -7.00
N GLU A 59 -15.55 5.77 -6.80
CA GLU A 59 -16.36 4.72 -7.39
C GLU A 59 -16.35 4.75 -8.92
N LEU A 60 -16.21 5.92 -9.52
CA LEU A 60 -16.11 6.06 -10.98
C LEU A 60 -14.84 5.38 -11.51
N SER A 61 -13.72 5.53 -10.80
CA SER A 61 -12.47 4.86 -11.14
C SER A 61 -12.57 3.33 -10.98
N ARG A 62 -13.29 2.86 -9.94
CA ARG A 62 -13.55 1.42 -9.73
C ARG A 62 -14.38 0.83 -10.88
N ARG A 63 -15.50 1.48 -11.21
CA ARG A 63 -16.37 1.06 -12.32
C ARG A 63 -15.61 1.05 -13.65
N LYS A 64 -14.76 2.05 -13.88
CA LYS A 64 -13.93 2.08 -15.10
C LYS A 64 -13.01 0.87 -15.21
N LYS A 65 -12.45 0.40 -14.09
CA LYS A 65 -11.65 -0.83 -14.07
C LYS A 65 -12.50 -2.03 -14.52
N ASP A 66 -13.70 -2.18 -13.97
CA ASP A 66 -14.58 -3.31 -14.27
C ASP A 66 -15.07 -3.29 -15.72
N GLU A 67 -15.42 -2.11 -16.24
CA GLU A 67 -15.83 -1.92 -17.64
C GLU A 67 -14.74 -2.30 -18.65
N LEU A 68 -13.46 -2.18 -18.26
CA LEU A 68 -12.32 -2.44 -19.13
C LEU A 68 -11.62 -3.78 -18.85
N TRP A 69 -12.10 -4.55 -17.88
CA TRP A 69 -11.42 -5.73 -17.36
C TRP A 69 -11.05 -6.75 -18.46
N ASP A 70 -12.02 -7.06 -19.33
CA ASP A 70 -11.89 -8.04 -20.42
C ASP A 70 -11.74 -7.40 -21.81
N VAL A 71 -11.65 -6.07 -21.88
CA VAL A 71 -11.58 -5.35 -23.17
C VAL A 71 -10.14 -5.32 -23.65
N GLU A 72 -9.84 -6.10 -24.69
CA GLU A 72 -8.58 -5.98 -25.44
C GLU A 72 -8.60 -4.68 -26.25
N ARG A 73 -7.79 -3.70 -25.85
CA ARG A 73 -7.73 -2.40 -26.51
C ARG A 73 -6.59 -2.33 -27.53
N SER A 74 -6.91 -1.92 -28.76
CA SER A 74 -5.94 -1.72 -29.83
C SER A 74 -5.28 -0.33 -29.82
N ASP A 75 -5.79 0.61 -29.03
CA ASP A 75 -5.41 2.02 -29.09
C ASP A 75 -4.29 2.41 -28.11
N LEU A 76 -4.08 1.65 -27.03
CA LEU A 76 -3.18 2.03 -25.94
C LEU A 76 -2.49 0.79 -25.37
N ASN A 77 -1.20 0.63 -25.67
CA ASN A 77 -0.32 -0.50 -25.31
C ASN A 77 -0.83 -1.89 -25.73
N SER A 78 -0.59 -2.20 -27.02
CA SER A 78 -0.38 -3.54 -27.56
C SER A 78 -1.40 -4.63 -27.18
N GLY A 79 -2.71 -4.40 -27.29
CA GLY A 79 -3.69 -5.51 -27.27
C GLY A 79 -3.72 -6.33 -25.98
N VAL A 80 -3.24 -5.78 -24.86
CA VAL A 80 -3.28 -6.42 -23.54
C VAL A 80 -4.55 -5.99 -22.82
N ALA A 81 -5.33 -6.94 -22.31
CA ALA A 81 -6.52 -6.64 -21.52
C ALA A 81 -6.14 -6.05 -20.15
N MET A 82 -7.03 -5.26 -19.54
CA MET A 82 -6.75 -4.60 -18.27
C MET A 82 -6.37 -5.58 -17.14
N ARG A 83 -6.97 -6.77 -17.14
CA ARG A 83 -6.67 -7.86 -16.19
C ARG A 83 -5.23 -8.37 -16.23
N ASP A 84 -4.53 -8.15 -17.34
CA ASP A 84 -3.17 -8.62 -17.57
C ASP A 84 -2.12 -7.50 -17.34
N LEU A 85 -2.57 -6.28 -17.00
CA LEU A 85 -1.67 -5.17 -16.68
C LEU A 85 -1.10 -5.30 -15.26
N PRO A 86 0.14 -4.83 -15.01
CA PRO A 86 0.64 -4.61 -13.66
C PRO A 86 -0.30 -3.71 -12.86
N TYR A 87 -0.38 -3.92 -11.54
CA TYR A 87 -1.35 -3.24 -10.67
C TYR A 87 -1.36 -1.71 -10.80
N PHE A 88 -0.19 -1.07 -10.85
CA PHE A 88 -0.11 0.39 -11.00
C PHE A 88 -0.41 0.84 -12.43
N ASP A 89 -0.02 0.08 -13.46
CA ASP A 89 -0.36 0.40 -14.85
C ASP A 89 -1.87 0.29 -15.10
N MET A 90 -2.54 -0.68 -14.47
CA MET A 90 -4.00 -0.80 -14.44
C MET A 90 -4.64 0.45 -13.80
N ARG A 91 -4.12 0.92 -12.65
CA ARG A 91 -4.60 2.14 -11.99
C ARG A 91 -4.37 3.38 -12.84
N ILE A 92 -3.20 3.52 -13.47
CA ILE A 92 -2.89 4.65 -14.36
C ILE A 92 -3.85 4.64 -15.54
N THR A 93 -4.07 3.48 -16.16
CA THR A 93 -5.00 3.30 -17.27
C THR A 93 -6.43 3.68 -16.91
N ARG A 94 -6.99 3.18 -15.79
CA ARG A 94 -8.38 3.52 -15.41
C ARG A 94 -8.54 5.03 -15.17
N ILE A 95 -7.56 5.68 -14.53
CA ILE A 95 -7.63 7.11 -14.21
C ILE A 95 -7.56 7.95 -15.49
N ARG A 96 -6.67 7.60 -16.41
CA ARG A 96 -6.62 8.20 -17.75
C ARG A 96 -7.97 8.15 -18.44
N GLU A 97 -8.61 6.99 -18.47
CA GLU A 97 -9.91 6.85 -19.15
C GLU A 97 -11.03 7.61 -18.43
N VAL A 98 -11.02 7.68 -17.10
CA VAL A 98 -11.95 8.54 -16.35
C VAL A 98 -11.76 10.01 -16.74
N LEU A 99 -10.53 10.52 -16.75
CA LEU A 99 -10.24 11.91 -17.10
C LEU A 99 -10.71 12.25 -18.53
N LYS A 100 -10.54 11.30 -19.47
CA LYS A 100 -11.03 11.42 -20.85
C LYS A 100 -12.55 11.49 -20.93
N GLU A 101 -13.24 10.56 -20.27
CA GLU A 101 -14.70 10.49 -20.33
C GLU A 101 -15.39 11.65 -19.61
N GLN A 102 -14.78 12.17 -18.55
CA GLN A 102 -15.25 13.37 -17.87
C GLN A 102 -14.92 14.66 -18.64
N GLY A 103 -14.19 14.57 -19.77
CA GLY A 103 -13.77 15.74 -20.54
C GLY A 103 -12.78 16.64 -19.83
N ILE A 104 -12.12 16.14 -18.78
CA ILE A 104 -11.11 16.88 -18.01
C ILE A 104 -9.81 16.96 -18.80
N MET A 105 -9.45 15.89 -19.50
CA MET A 105 -8.23 15.78 -20.31
C MET A 105 -8.53 15.03 -21.59
N THR A 106 -8.16 15.58 -22.74
CA THR A 106 -8.29 14.89 -24.03
C THR A 106 -7.11 13.96 -24.30
N ALA A 107 -7.25 13.07 -25.29
CA ALA A 107 -6.13 12.22 -25.73
C ALA A 107 -4.96 13.05 -26.28
N ASP A 108 -5.25 14.17 -26.96
CA ASP A 108 -4.23 15.06 -27.50
C ASP A 108 -3.50 15.84 -26.39
N ASP A 109 -4.20 16.22 -25.32
CA ASP A 109 -3.59 16.83 -24.15
C ASP A 109 -2.56 15.89 -23.51
N LEU A 110 -2.96 14.65 -23.22
CA LEU A 110 -2.05 13.66 -22.63
C LEU A 110 -0.87 13.36 -23.55
N LYS A 111 -1.12 13.19 -24.84
CA LYS A 111 -0.07 12.97 -25.84
C LYS A 111 0.94 14.12 -25.85
N SER A 112 0.48 15.36 -25.79
CA SER A 112 1.36 16.53 -25.74
C SER A 112 2.25 16.52 -24.50
N GLU A 113 1.70 16.17 -23.34
CA GLU A 113 2.48 16.08 -22.10
C GLU A 113 3.49 14.93 -22.13
N VAL A 114 3.10 13.76 -22.62
CA VAL A 114 4.00 12.60 -22.77
C VAL A 114 5.13 12.89 -23.74
N GLU A 115 4.88 13.55 -24.87
CA GLU A 115 5.93 13.92 -25.85
C GLU A 115 6.98 14.87 -25.25
N LYS A 116 6.55 15.84 -24.41
CA LYS A 116 7.46 16.73 -23.68
C LYS A 116 8.31 15.94 -22.69
N LEU A 117 7.68 15.10 -21.87
CA LEU A 117 8.38 14.29 -20.87
C LEU A 117 9.33 13.26 -21.51
N GLN A 118 8.95 12.64 -22.61
CA GLN A 118 9.79 11.72 -23.37
C GLN A 118 11.09 12.40 -23.82
N LYS A 119 10.99 13.65 -24.31
CA LYS A 119 12.16 14.45 -24.68
C LYS A 119 13.03 14.74 -23.46
N GLU A 120 12.45 15.15 -22.34
CA GLU A 120 13.18 15.44 -21.10
C GLU A 120 13.90 14.19 -20.55
N PHE A 121 13.25 13.03 -20.56
CA PHE A 121 13.84 11.76 -20.15
C PHE A 121 15.03 11.39 -21.05
N LYS A 122 14.87 11.53 -22.37
CA LYS A 122 15.94 11.31 -23.34
C LYS A 122 17.13 12.25 -23.11
N ASP A 123 16.88 13.53 -22.88
CA ASP A 123 17.92 14.53 -22.62
C ASP A 123 18.67 14.24 -21.30
N GLN A 124 18.01 13.58 -20.35
CA GLN A 124 18.60 13.12 -19.07
C GLN A 124 19.21 11.72 -19.14
N GLY A 125 19.12 11.01 -20.27
CA GLY A 125 19.58 9.62 -20.41
C GLY A 125 18.80 8.63 -19.54
N LYS A 126 17.52 8.92 -19.25
CA LYS A 126 16.63 8.06 -18.47
C LYS A 126 15.68 7.30 -19.39
N GLU A 127 15.46 6.03 -19.07
CA GLU A 127 14.40 5.22 -19.66
C GLU A 127 13.17 5.21 -18.73
N PRO A 128 11.97 5.50 -19.23
CA PRO A 128 10.75 5.47 -18.43
C PRO A 128 10.36 4.03 -18.06
N GLN A 129 9.67 3.87 -16.93
CA GLN A 129 9.19 2.57 -16.46
C GLN A 129 7.67 2.43 -16.65
N GLY A 130 7.20 1.33 -17.23
CA GLY A 130 5.76 1.06 -17.40
C GLY A 130 5.02 2.27 -17.99
N LEU A 131 3.97 2.73 -17.30
CA LEU A 131 3.21 3.94 -17.66
C LEU A 131 3.67 5.23 -16.96
N GLU A 132 4.93 5.33 -16.54
CA GLU A 132 5.48 6.49 -15.81
C GLU A 132 5.24 7.82 -16.54
N LEU A 133 5.49 7.89 -17.85
CA LEU A 133 5.29 9.12 -18.61
C LEU A 133 3.82 9.54 -18.69
N GLU A 134 2.90 8.58 -18.75
CA GLU A 134 1.47 8.89 -18.72
C GLU A 134 1.04 9.39 -17.35
N ALA A 135 1.49 8.73 -16.28
CA ALA A 135 1.21 9.18 -14.92
C ALA A 135 1.71 10.61 -14.69
N LEU A 136 2.98 10.87 -15.02
CA LEU A 136 3.58 12.20 -14.91
C LEU A 136 2.92 13.21 -15.84
N GLY A 137 2.52 12.80 -17.05
CA GLY A 137 1.79 13.65 -17.99
C GLY A 137 0.43 14.08 -17.45
N MET A 138 -0.32 13.15 -16.85
CA MET A 138 -1.57 13.47 -16.17
C MET A 138 -1.37 14.43 -15.01
N ILE A 139 -0.36 14.19 -14.17
CA ILE A 139 -0.02 15.08 -13.05
C ILE A 139 0.33 16.48 -13.58
N ASN A 140 1.19 16.58 -14.60
CA ASN A 140 1.61 17.87 -15.14
C ASN A 140 0.42 18.62 -15.74
N PHE A 141 -0.45 17.94 -16.49
CA PHE A 141 -1.64 18.58 -17.03
C PHE A 141 -2.57 19.10 -15.93
N ILE A 142 -2.89 18.28 -14.92
CA ILE A 142 -3.84 18.64 -13.86
C ILE A 142 -3.29 19.75 -12.96
N THR A 143 -1.99 19.74 -12.67
CA THR A 143 -1.37 20.72 -11.76
C THR A 143 -0.85 21.97 -12.45
N VAL A 144 -0.59 21.92 -13.76
CA VAL A 144 0.09 22.98 -14.52
C VAL A 144 -0.72 23.46 -15.71
N THR A 145 -0.96 22.57 -16.69
CA THR A 145 -1.54 22.99 -17.98
C THR A 145 -2.99 23.45 -17.84
N SER A 146 -3.80 22.66 -17.13
CA SER A 146 -5.18 23.04 -16.75
C SER A 146 -5.22 23.85 -15.46
N GLY A 147 -4.27 23.62 -14.55
CA GLY A 147 -4.18 24.31 -13.27
C GLY A 147 -5.29 23.97 -12.27
N ILE A 148 -6.05 22.87 -12.47
CA ILE A 148 -7.20 22.49 -11.63
C ILE A 148 -6.83 22.31 -10.16
N LEU A 149 -5.70 21.66 -9.85
CA LEU A 149 -5.26 21.38 -8.47
C LEU A 149 -4.15 22.32 -7.96
N GLY A 150 -3.41 22.95 -8.87
CA GLY A 150 -2.21 23.74 -8.55
C GLY A 150 -1.01 22.88 -8.10
N ARG A 151 0.20 23.42 -8.27
CA ARG A 151 1.46 22.71 -7.96
C ARG A 151 1.77 22.60 -6.47
N GLU A 152 1.60 23.68 -5.72
CA GLU A 152 1.98 23.73 -4.30
C GLU A 152 1.10 22.83 -3.42
N PRO A 153 -0.25 22.85 -3.55
CA PRO A 153 -1.11 21.94 -2.78
C PRO A 153 -0.80 20.47 -3.08
N PHE A 154 -0.57 20.12 -4.35
CA PHE A 154 -0.18 18.77 -4.75
C PHE A 154 1.16 18.36 -4.13
N ALA A 155 2.15 19.25 -4.14
CA ALA A 155 3.47 18.97 -3.57
C ALA A 155 3.41 18.77 -2.04
N GLY A 156 2.56 19.54 -1.34
CA GLY A 156 2.30 19.35 0.08
C GLY A 156 1.67 17.99 0.39
N HIS A 157 0.59 17.64 -0.32
CA HIS A 157 -0.09 16.33 -0.18
C HIS A 157 0.85 15.17 -0.52
N TYR A 158 1.68 15.33 -1.55
CA TYR A 158 2.67 14.33 -1.95
C TYR A 158 3.63 13.96 -0.81
N GLN A 159 4.11 14.94 -0.04
CA GLN A 159 4.98 14.64 1.10
C GLN A 159 4.24 13.87 2.19
N GLN A 160 2.96 14.16 2.43
CA GLN A 160 2.14 13.45 3.40
C GLN A 160 1.91 12.00 2.98
N VAL A 161 1.46 11.77 1.74
CA VAL A 161 1.23 10.42 1.17
C VAL A 161 2.50 9.58 1.22
N LYS A 162 3.64 10.16 0.79
CA LYS A 162 4.94 9.47 0.77
C LYS A 162 5.45 9.10 2.16
N ALA A 163 5.04 9.82 3.21
CA ALA A 163 5.44 9.54 4.59
C ALA A 163 4.67 8.36 5.21
N ARG A 164 3.55 7.93 4.60
CA ARG A 164 2.75 6.79 5.08
C ARG A 164 3.51 5.49 4.86
N THR A 165 3.88 4.82 5.95
CA THR A 165 4.66 3.58 5.93
C THR A 165 4.21 2.64 7.05
N PRO A 166 4.53 1.34 6.97
CA PRO A 166 4.24 0.37 8.04
C PRO A 166 4.87 0.70 9.40
N ILE A 167 5.79 1.68 9.46
CA ILE A 167 6.42 2.14 10.70
C ILE A 167 5.37 2.66 11.69
N SER A 168 4.33 3.33 11.20
CA SER A 168 3.25 3.83 12.05
C SER A 168 2.51 2.68 12.76
N GLY A 169 2.11 1.65 12.01
CA GLY A 169 1.53 0.43 12.59
C GLY A 169 2.49 -0.29 13.55
N ALA A 170 3.78 -0.34 13.23
CA ALA A 170 4.80 -0.92 14.10
C ALA A 170 4.93 -0.22 15.46
N LYS A 171 4.89 1.12 15.46
CA LYS A 171 4.89 1.92 16.69
C LYS A 171 3.64 1.68 17.53
N ILE A 172 2.45 1.63 16.89
CA ILE A 172 1.18 1.36 17.57
C ILE A 172 1.20 -0.01 18.25
N VAL A 173 1.67 -1.04 17.55
CA VAL A 173 1.81 -2.40 18.10
C VAL A 173 2.79 -2.43 19.27
N ALA A 174 3.96 -1.81 19.13
CA ALA A 174 4.97 -1.77 20.18
C ALA A 174 4.43 -1.07 21.44
N LYS A 175 3.72 0.05 21.28
CA LYS A 175 3.05 0.75 22.36
C LYS A 175 2.02 -0.15 23.05
N ALA A 176 1.18 -0.84 22.29
CA ALA A 176 0.20 -1.79 22.83
C ALA A 176 0.84 -2.99 23.57
N TRP A 177 2.07 -3.38 23.23
CA TRP A 177 2.78 -4.44 23.94
C TRP A 177 3.36 -4.03 25.29
N VAL A 178 3.62 -2.74 25.52
CA VAL A 178 4.23 -2.22 26.76
C VAL A 178 3.25 -1.47 27.65
N ASP A 179 2.11 -1.04 27.10
CA ASP A 179 1.11 -0.24 27.78
C ASP A 179 -0.28 -0.92 27.70
N PRO A 180 -0.70 -1.63 28.76
CA PRO A 180 -1.99 -2.33 28.79
C PRO A 180 -3.20 -1.40 28.69
N ASP A 181 -3.11 -0.17 29.19
CA ASP A 181 -4.21 0.81 29.15
C ASP A 181 -4.37 1.34 27.72
N PHE A 182 -3.25 1.67 27.06
CA PHE A 182 -3.26 1.98 25.64
C PHE A 182 -3.84 0.84 24.81
N LYS A 183 -3.42 -0.41 25.07
CA LYS A 183 -3.95 -1.58 24.37
C LYS A 183 -5.46 -1.75 24.59
N ALA A 184 -5.95 -1.56 25.81
CA ALA A 184 -7.37 -1.64 26.11
C ALA A 184 -8.16 -0.56 25.34
N LEU A 185 -7.66 0.67 25.31
CA LEU A 185 -8.27 1.75 24.54
C LEU A 185 -8.19 1.50 23.03
N LEU A 186 -7.05 1.01 22.54
CA LEU A 186 -6.83 0.66 21.14
C LEU A 186 -7.87 -0.38 20.67
N LYS A 187 -8.25 -1.35 21.50
CA LYS A 187 -9.26 -2.34 21.12
C LYS A 187 -10.69 -1.81 21.07
N ILE A 188 -10.97 -0.67 21.70
CA ILE A 188 -12.31 -0.07 21.79
C ILE A 188 -12.44 1.10 20.80
N SER A 189 -11.40 1.92 20.69
CA SER A 189 -11.38 3.16 19.93
C SER A 189 -9.95 3.42 19.43
N PRO A 190 -9.52 2.78 18.32
CA PRO A 190 -8.18 3.00 17.77
C PRO A 190 -7.86 4.47 17.49
N LYS A 191 -8.86 5.21 16.99
CA LYS A 191 -8.73 6.65 16.75
C LYS A 191 -8.33 7.39 18.03
N GLU A 192 -9.09 7.25 19.12
CA GLU A 192 -8.79 7.95 20.36
C GLU A 192 -7.48 7.48 21.00
N ALA A 193 -7.18 6.17 20.92
CA ALA A 193 -5.92 5.63 21.43
C ALA A 193 -4.72 6.27 20.71
N ILE A 194 -4.70 6.22 19.38
CA ILE A 194 -3.58 6.69 18.56
C ILE A 194 -3.43 8.21 18.70
N TYR A 195 -4.52 8.97 18.54
CA TYR A 195 -4.47 10.43 18.62
C TYR A 195 -4.19 10.96 20.02
N GLY A 196 -4.74 10.33 21.06
CA GLY A 196 -4.51 10.71 22.44
C GLY A 196 -3.08 10.43 22.90
N TRP A 197 -2.40 9.48 22.25
CA TRP A 197 -1.01 9.12 22.53
C TRP A 197 0.00 9.94 21.72
N ASP A 198 -0.07 9.89 20.39
CA ASP A 198 0.83 10.63 19.50
C ASP A 198 0.12 11.00 18.17
N PRO A 199 -0.28 12.28 18.01
CA PRO A 199 -0.96 12.73 16.79
C PRO A 199 -0.05 12.77 15.55
N HIS A 200 1.26 12.54 15.68
CA HIS A 200 2.19 12.49 14.55
C HIS A 200 2.47 11.05 14.08
N VAL A 201 2.02 10.03 14.82
CA VAL A 201 2.16 8.63 14.38
C VAL A 201 1.30 8.34 13.15
N SER A 202 0.22 9.09 12.94
CA SER A 202 -0.52 9.12 11.69
C SER A 202 -0.79 10.58 11.35
N PRO A 203 -0.27 11.12 10.22
CA PRO A 203 -0.49 12.51 9.85
C PRO A 203 -2.00 12.76 9.74
N GLU A 204 -2.48 13.87 10.33
CA GLU A 204 -3.87 14.32 10.39
C GLU A 204 -4.86 13.43 9.60
N ILE A 205 -5.39 12.39 10.25
CA ILE A 205 -6.65 11.69 9.89
C ILE A 205 -7.82 12.68 10.10
N VAL A 206 -7.72 13.87 9.52
CA VAL A 206 -8.68 14.95 9.69
C VAL A 206 -9.56 15.04 8.46
N ASP A 207 -9.14 14.65 7.24
CA ASP A 207 -10.03 14.81 6.07
C ASP A 207 -9.81 13.93 4.81
N ILE A 208 -9.05 12.82 4.80
CA ILE A 208 -8.83 12.06 3.53
C ILE A 208 -9.00 10.53 3.64
N ILE A 209 -10.04 10.06 2.93
CA ILE A 209 -10.32 8.73 2.33
C ILE A 209 -10.31 7.51 3.26
N ASP A 210 -10.79 7.68 4.49
CA ASP A 210 -11.72 6.69 5.03
C ASP A 210 -12.69 7.36 6.00
N PRO A 211 -13.98 7.51 5.64
CA PRO A 211 -14.99 8.03 6.57
C PRO A 211 -15.20 7.12 7.79
N ASN A 212 -14.61 5.93 7.82
CA ASN A 212 -14.93 4.88 8.75
C ASN A 212 -13.66 4.26 9.38
N GLY A 213 -13.83 3.70 10.58
CA GLY A 213 -12.75 3.54 11.54
C GLY A 213 -11.70 2.48 11.18
N LEU A 214 -10.55 2.56 11.85
CA LEU A 214 -9.63 1.44 11.99
C LEU A 214 -10.18 0.49 13.08
N GLU A 215 -10.05 -0.82 12.88
CA GLU A 215 -10.19 -1.85 13.91
C GLU A 215 -8.90 -2.66 14.06
N VAL A 216 -8.61 -3.12 15.28
CA VAL A 216 -7.34 -3.78 15.61
C VAL A 216 -7.57 -5.16 16.23
N PRO A 217 -7.85 -6.20 15.42
CA PRO A 217 -8.02 -7.56 15.92
C PRO A 217 -6.69 -8.12 16.45
N GLU A 218 -6.75 -8.75 17.63
CA GLU A 218 -5.57 -9.23 18.35
C GLU A 218 -5.35 -10.73 18.12
N ASN A 219 -4.14 -11.09 17.72
CA ASN A 219 -3.70 -12.48 17.68
C ASN A 219 -3.42 -13.00 19.10
N THR A 220 -3.81 -14.24 19.35
CA THR A 220 -3.55 -14.99 20.58
C THR A 220 -3.01 -16.38 20.21
N LYS A 221 -2.66 -17.21 21.21
CA LYS A 221 -2.22 -18.58 20.92
C LYS A 221 -3.32 -19.40 20.25
N GLU A 222 -4.57 -19.07 20.55
CA GLU A 222 -5.76 -19.77 20.09
C GLU A 222 -6.38 -19.15 18.82
N VAL A 223 -6.11 -17.87 18.53
CA VAL A 223 -6.75 -17.12 17.42
C VAL A 223 -5.72 -16.40 16.56
N ARG A 224 -5.75 -16.65 15.26
CA ARG A 224 -5.04 -15.90 14.22
C ARG A 224 -6.03 -15.05 13.42
N ASN A 225 -5.77 -13.77 13.29
CA ASN A 225 -6.52 -12.86 12.44
C ASN A 225 -5.69 -12.56 11.18
N VAL A 226 -6.34 -12.52 10.02
CA VAL A 226 -5.74 -12.17 8.72
C VAL A 226 -6.67 -11.24 7.95
N VAL A 227 -6.11 -10.34 7.14
CA VAL A 227 -6.86 -9.26 6.48
C VAL A 227 -6.79 -9.38 4.96
N VAL A 228 -7.89 -9.12 4.26
CA VAL A 228 -7.99 -9.14 2.78
C VAL A 228 -9.03 -8.12 2.29
N CYS A 229 -8.92 -7.63 1.05
CA CYS A 229 -10.07 -7.11 0.28
C CYS A 229 -10.25 -8.03 -0.93
N THR A 230 -11.23 -8.92 -0.91
CA THR A 230 -11.46 -9.86 -2.02
C THR A 230 -11.88 -9.16 -3.30
N VAL A 231 -12.62 -8.05 -3.19
CA VAL A 231 -13.16 -7.31 -4.34
C VAL A 231 -12.19 -6.30 -4.96
N CYS A 232 -11.11 -5.92 -4.25
CA CYS A 232 -10.39 -4.69 -4.54
C CYS A 232 -8.95 -4.65 -3.96
N SER A 233 -8.62 -3.60 -3.22
CA SER A 233 -7.36 -3.37 -2.51
C SER A 233 -7.55 -2.41 -1.33
N CYS A 234 -8.71 -2.45 -0.67
CA CYS A 234 -8.94 -1.70 0.58
C CYS A 234 -7.85 -2.07 1.59
N TYR A 235 -7.25 -1.07 2.21
CA TYR A 235 -6.03 -1.21 2.99
C TYR A 235 -5.87 0.02 3.90
N PRO A 236 -5.44 -0.14 5.18
CA PRO A 236 -5.25 0.99 6.11
C PRO A 236 -4.05 1.86 5.73
N ARG A 237 -4.14 2.61 4.62
CA ARG A 237 -3.04 3.36 4.01
C ARG A 237 -2.45 4.41 4.95
N GLU A 238 -3.28 5.05 5.76
CA GLU A 238 -2.84 6.05 6.75
C GLU A 238 -1.87 5.51 7.80
N VAL A 239 -1.89 4.19 8.02
CA VAL A 239 -1.11 3.53 9.08
C VAL A 239 -0.06 2.57 8.53
N LEU A 240 -0.30 2.03 7.33
CA LEU A 240 0.54 0.99 6.73
C LEU A 240 1.17 1.38 5.38
N GLY A 241 0.82 2.52 4.79
CA GLY A 241 1.27 2.90 3.45
C GLY A 241 0.54 2.15 2.34
N GLU A 242 1.18 1.94 1.17
CA GLU A 242 0.55 1.21 0.07
C GLU A 242 0.58 -0.32 0.28
N PRO A 243 -0.48 -1.04 -0.13
CA PRO A 243 -0.55 -2.49 0.01
C PRO A 243 0.57 -3.19 -0.79
N PRO A 244 1.09 -4.33 -0.31
CA PRO A 244 2.00 -5.15 -1.09
C PRO A 244 1.30 -5.79 -2.29
N LEU A 245 2.09 -6.16 -3.31
CA LEU A 245 1.53 -6.81 -4.50
C LEU A 245 0.88 -8.17 -4.21
N TRP A 246 1.45 -8.99 -3.32
CA TRP A 246 0.80 -10.25 -2.93
C TRP A 246 -0.61 -10.02 -2.36
N TYR A 247 -0.86 -8.90 -1.68
CA TYR A 247 -2.16 -8.60 -1.07
C TYR A 247 -3.22 -8.30 -2.13
N VAL A 248 -2.83 -7.64 -3.23
CA VAL A 248 -3.76 -7.33 -4.32
C VAL A 248 -3.89 -8.47 -5.34
N SER A 249 -3.08 -9.53 -5.21
CA SER A 249 -3.08 -10.68 -6.12
C SER A 249 -4.36 -11.52 -6.03
N GLU A 250 -4.80 -12.05 -7.17
CA GLU A 250 -5.94 -12.97 -7.22
C GLU A 250 -5.66 -14.26 -6.46
N THR A 251 -4.41 -14.74 -6.49
CA THR A 251 -3.96 -15.91 -5.72
C THR A 251 -4.20 -15.74 -4.23
N TYR A 252 -3.78 -14.60 -3.64
CA TYR A 252 -4.04 -14.37 -2.21
C TYR A 252 -5.53 -14.24 -1.93
N LYS A 253 -6.23 -13.37 -2.66
CA LYS A 253 -7.66 -13.09 -2.46
C LYS A 253 -8.52 -14.33 -2.51
N SER A 254 -8.30 -15.20 -3.50
CA SER A 254 -9.06 -16.43 -3.66
C SER A 254 -8.70 -17.48 -2.63
N ARG A 255 -7.41 -17.65 -2.28
CA ARG A 255 -6.98 -18.72 -1.38
C ARG A 255 -7.18 -18.38 0.09
N ILE A 256 -6.98 -17.13 0.51
CA ILE A 256 -7.08 -16.78 1.94
C ILE A 256 -8.49 -16.98 2.50
N ILE A 257 -9.54 -16.82 1.69
CA ILE A 257 -10.92 -17.07 2.11
C ILE A 257 -11.32 -18.55 2.05
N ASN A 258 -10.74 -19.32 1.14
CA ASN A 258 -11.15 -20.71 0.89
C ASN A 258 -10.28 -21.73 1.65
N GLU A 259 -8.98 -21.46 1.77
CA GLU A 259 -7.99 -22.34 2.37
C GLU A 259 -6.92 -21.55 3.17
N PRO A 260 -7.33 -20.71 4.14
CA PRO A 260 -6.42 -19.81 4.86
C PRO A 260 -5.22 -20.53 5.47
N ARG A 261 -5.45 -21.69 6.10
CA ARG A 261 -4.36 -22.47 6.71
C ARG A 261 -3.34 -22.94 5.68
N ALA A 262 -3.77 -23.33 4.48
CA ALA A 262 -2.89 -23.85 3.44
C ALA A 262 -2.00 -22.75 2.84
N ILE A 263 -2.58 -21.60 2.48
CA ILE A 263 -1.79 -20.49 1.93
C ILE A 263 -0.80 -19.91 2.96
N LEU A 264 -1.19 -19.80 4.23
CA LEU A 264 -0.28 -19.37 5.28
C LEU A 264 0.89 -20.36 5.47
N ALA A 265 0.61 -21.66 5.41
CA ALA A 265 1.64 -22.69 5.47
C ALA A 265 2.60 -22.64 4.26
N ASP A 266 2.09 -22.38 3.05
CA ASP A 266 2.90 -22.17 1.84
C ASP A 266 3.84 -20.96 1.94
N TRP A 267 3.49 -19.99 2.80
CA TRP A 267 4.29 -18.81 3.12
C TRP A 267 5.15 -18.98 4.38
N GLY A 268 5.17 -20.19 4.95
CA GLY A 268 6.02 -20.53 6.09
C GLY A 268 5.37 -20.32 7.46
N LEU A 269 4.15 -19.78 7.54
CA LEU A 269 3.40 -19.65 8.79
C LEU A 269 2.57 -20.91 9.05
N LYS A 270 3.14 -21.86 9.79
CA LYS A 270 2.45 -23.08 10.20
C LYS A 270 1.77 -22.86 11.55
N LEU A 271 0.45 -22.98 11.56
CA LEU A 271 -0.39 -22.83 12.75
C LEU A 271 -0.89 -24.18 13.24
N ASP A 272 -1.02 -24.36 14.54
CA ASP A 272 -1.59 -25.56 15.14
C ASP A 272 -3.00 -25.82 14.60
N ASP A 273 -3.38 -27.09 14.44
CA ASP A 273 -4.68 -27.49 13.87
C ASP A 273 -5.87 -26.89 14.64
N ASN A 274 -5.70 -26.64 15.94
CA ASN A 274 -6.72 -26.08 16.82
C ASN A 274 -6.74 -24.55 16.85
N THR A 275 -5.78 -23.85 16.24
CA THR A 275 -5.79 -22.39 16.15
C THR A 275 -6.94 -21.95 15.22
N GLU A 276 -7.88 -21.17 15.75
CA GLU A 276 -8.93 -20.52 14.96
C GLU A 276 -8.30 -19.49 14.02
N ILE A 277 -8.68 -19.50 12.73
CA ILE A 277 -8.27 -18.47 11.77
C ILE A 277 -9.48 -17.62 11.41
N ARG A 278 -9.42 -16.32 11.73
CA ARG A 278 -10.42 -15.33 11.38
C ARG A 278 -9.94 -14.50 10.21
N VAL A 279 -10.66 -14.59 9.10
CA VAL A 279 -10.38 -13.82 7.88
C VAL A 279 -11.30 -12.59 7.88
N TYR A 280 -10.69 -11.42 7.86
CA TYR A 280 -11.37 -10.13 7.79
C TYR A 280 -11.33 -9.64 6.35
N ASP A 281 -12.47 -9.76 5.65
CA ASP A 281 -12.65 -9.28 4.29
C ASP A 281 -13.24 -7.86 4.30
N ILE A 282 -12.52 -6.90 3.74
CA ILE A 282 -12.87 -5.48 3.75
C ILE A 282 -13.75 -5.17 2.54
N ASP A 283 -15.02 -4.84 2.75
CA ASP A 283 -16.00 -4.61 1.68
C ASP A 283 -16.51 -3.16 1.56
N ALA A 284 -16.45 -2.36 2.63
CA ALA A 284 -16.98 -1.00 2.65
C ALA A 284 -16.03 0.02 3.30
N ASP A 285 -15.91 -0.04 4.63
CA ASP A 285 -15.73 1.16 5.45
C ASP A 285 -14.75 0.95 6.62
N ILE A 286 -14.58 -0.28 7.10
CA ILE A 286 -13.67 -0.54 8.23
C ILE A 286 -12.40 -1.16 7.69
N HIS A 287 -11.26 -0.50 7.96
CA HIS A 287 -9.97 -1.13 7.74
C HIS A 287 -9.49 -1.88 8.99
N TYR A 288 -8.73 -2.94 8.76
CA TYR A 288 -8.15 -3.76 9.83
C TYR A 288 -6.63 -3.69 9.82
N MET A 289 -6.05 -3.56 11.02
CA MET A 289 -4.63 -3.79 11.26
C MET A 289 -4.49 -4.81 12.39
N VAL A 290 -3.79 -5.91 12.17
CA VAL A 290 -3.63 -6.95 13.18
C VAL A 290 -2.69 -6.48 14.28
N LEU A 291 -3.06 -6.74 15.54
CA LEU A 291 -2.14 -6.68 16.68
C LEU A 291 -1.53 -8.08 16.90
N PRO A 292 -0.28 -8.32 16.46
CA PRO A 292 0.35 -9.62 16.62
C PRO A 292 0.79 -9.87 18.07
N ILE A 293 1.10 -11.12 18.38
CA ILE A 293 1.64 -11.53 19.68
C ILE A 293 3.07 -10.99 19.80
N ARG A 294 3.43 -10.43 20.96
CA ARG A 294 4.80 -10.03 21.27
C ARG A 294 5.72 -11.26 21.24
N PRO A 295 6.82 -11.25 20.45
CA PRO A 295 7.76 -12.36 20.42
C PRO A 295 8.44 -12.62 21.76
N GLU A 296 8.73 -13.89 22.05
CA GLU A 296 9.53 -14.29 23.20
C GLU A 296 10.97 -13.75 23.11
N GLY A 297 11.68 -13.69 24.24
CA GLY A 297 13.06 -13.21 24.30
C GLY A 297 13.20 -11.68 24.17
N THR A 298 12.11 -10.95 24.39
CA THR A 298 12.06 -9.48 24.32
C THR A 298 11.87 -8.83 25.70
N ASP A 299 12.11 -9.56 26.79
CA ASP A 299 11.99 -9.03 28.15
C ASP A 299 12.92 -7.83 28.37
N GLY A 300 12.39 -6.75 28.96
CA GLY A 300 13.14 -5.53 29.22
C GLY A 300 13.46 -4.67 27.99
N TRP A 301 13.04 -5.07 26.78
CA TRP A 301 13.21 -4.25 25.58
C TRP A 301 12.39 -2.96 25.67
N SER A 302 12.97 -1.87 25.16
CA SER A 302 12.27 -0.61 24.99
C SER A 302 11.20 -0.70 23.89
N GLU A 303 10.24 0.23 23.92
CA GLU A 303 9.21 0.37 22.90
C GLU A 303 9.82 0.52 21.49
N GLU A 304 10.87 1.31 21.34
CA GLU A 304 11.57 1.52 20.06
C GLU A 304 12.25 0.27 19.53
N GLU A 305 12.80 -0.58 20.41
CA GLU A 305 13.39 -1.86 20.03
C GLU A 305 12.32 -2.87 19.61
N LEU A 306 11.19 -2.90 20.34
CA LEU A 306 10.05 -3.75 20.02
C LEU A 306 9.42 -3.39 18.67
N ALA A 307 9.30 -2.10 18.35
CA ALA A 307 8.74 -1.66 17.06
C ALA A 307 9.52 -2.23 15.87
N LYS A 308 10.84 -2.40 16.01
CA LYS A 308 11.68 -2.96 14.93
C LYS A 308 11.39 -4.43 14.63
N LEU A 309 10.78 -5.17 15.55
CA LEU A 309 10.37 -6.56 15.33
C LEU A 309 9.11 -6.66 14.45
N VAL A 310 8.30 -5.62 14.43
CA VAL A 310 7.05 -5.60 13.69
C VAL A 310 7.35 -5.45 12.20
N THR A 311 6.63 -6.23 11.39
CA THR A 311 6.72 -6.25 9.93
C THR A 311 5.37 -5.85 9.34
N ARG A 312 5.35 -5.34 8.11
CA ARG A 312 4.06 -5.10 7.41
C ARG A 312 3.23 -6.38 7.33
N ASP A 313 3.89 -7.51 7.11
CA ASP A 313 3.23 -8.80 6.90
C ASP A 313 2.58 -9.33 8.21
N SER A 314 3.17 -9.05 9.38
CA SER A 314 2.58 -9.37 10.69
C SER A 314 1.43 -8.43 11.07
N LEU A 315 1.46 -7.18 10.58
CA LEU A 315 0.34 -6.24 10.68
C LEU A 315 -0.86 -6.63 9.80
N LEU A 316 -0.67 -7.54 8.84
CA LEU A 316 -1.72 -8.15 8.03
C LEU A 316 -2.07 -9.58 8.47
N GLY A 317 -1.34 -10.10 9.47
CA GLY A 317 -1.56 -11.42 10.06
C GLY A 317 -0.99 -12.59 9.27
N VAL A 318 -0.32 -12.35 8.14
CA VAL A 318 0.21 -13.42 7.27
C VAL A 318 1.59 -13.92 7.67
N SER A 319 2.21 -13.27 8.66
CA SER A 319 3.44 -13.72 9.33
C SER A 319 3.40 -13.39 10.83
N ASP A 320 4.35 -13.94 11.57
CA ASP A 320 4.65 -13.47 12.92
C ASP A 320 5.66 -12.31 12.88
N PRO A 321 5.66 -11.42 13.90
CA PRO A 321 6.74 -10.45 14.05
C PRO A 321 8.07 -11.19 14.18
N LEU A 322 9.14 -10.49 13.82
CA LEU A 322 10.48 -11.05 13.89
C LEU A 322 10.82 -11.46 15.33
N THR A 323 11.49 -12.58 15.46
CA THR A 323 12.26 -12.90 16.66
C THR A 323 13.47 -11.96 16.78
N PRO A 324 14.05 -11.79 17.97
CA PRO A 324 15.32 -11.07 18.14
C PRO A 324 16.44 -11.56 17.21
N ALA A 325 16.49 -12.86 16.93
CA ALA A 325 17.49 -13.47 16.04
C ALA A 325 17.27 -13.07 14.58
N GLU A 326 16.03 -13.09 14.09
CA GLU A 326 15.69 -12.68 12.73
C GLU A 326 15.93 -11.18 12.51
N LEU A 327 15.55 -10.33 13.48
CA LEU A 327 15.85 -8.90 13.41
C LEU A 327 17.36 -8.64 13.31
N LYS A 328 18.16 -9.38 14.09
CA LYS A 328 19.63 -9.29 14.01
C LYS A 328 20.17 -9.77 12.65
N ALA A 329 19.59 -10.81 12.07
CA ALA A 329 19.99 -11.30 10.75
C ALA A 329 19.68 -10.29 9.63
N GLN A 330 18.68 -9.43 9.85
CA GLN A 330 18.34 -8.35 8.93
C GLN A 330 19.25 -7.11 9.05
N GLN A 331 20.12 -6.99 10.07
CA GLN A 331 20.97 -5.81 10.34
C GLN A 331 22.34 -5.82 9.63
#